data_AF-A0A2U3KSM5-F1
#
_entry.id   AF-A0A2U3KSM5-F1
#
_cell.length_a   1.000
_cell.length_b   1.000
_cell.length_c   1.000
_cell.angle_alpha   90.00
_cell.angle_beta   90.00
_cell.angle_gamma   90.00
#
_symmetry.space_group_name_H-M   'P 1'
#
loop_
_entity.id
_entity.type
_entity.pdbx_description
1 polymer ?
#
loop_
_entity_poly.entity_id
_entity_poly.type
_entity_poly.pdbx_seq_one_letter_code
_entity_poly.pdbx_strand_id
1 'polypeptide(L)'
;MILKIFSVILIAGLMVPSAIASPASCGTTHYSSYDVSGFSCTIGGLLFDDFTFSNSANPSGNTIADTGINVTPITTPGDEGFQFSMGSLVTGDGSAYNFQDEILLFHVSTTDGSTLTNLTLYFNGSQTGTGATNVTENYCLNATTLVGCSSGNAGQIKVTDPPPSFNDQVLLGGGAKSVYVSKDIDAAALAGGTACSPGVSCDTAHISIVSNTFTHGSVPEPWSMVLVGSGLVGVGMLRRYRRN
;
A
#
# COMPACT_ATOMS: atom_id res chain seq x y z
N MET A 1 -63.08 32.96 -35.22
CA MET A 1 -62.12 33.93 -34.66
C MET A 1 -61.37 33.25 -33.51
N ILE A 2 -60.14 32.82 -33.82
CA ILE A 2 -58.96 32.71 -32.94
C ILE A 2 -59.00 31.70 -31.77
N LEU A 3 -58.77 30.44 -32.14
CA LEU A 3 -57.69 29.55 -31.68
C LEU A 3 -56.79 30.10 -30.54
N LYS A 4 -56.86 29.52 -29.34
CA LYS A 4 -55.85 29.71 -28.28
C LYS A 4 -55.00 28.44 -28.17
N ILE A 5 -53.79 28.51 -28.70
CA ILE A 5 -52.73 27.50 -28.56
C ILE A 5 -51.58 28.14 -27.76
N PHE A 6 -50.83 27.28 -27.05
CA PHE A 6 -49.48 27.46 -26.51
C PHE A 6 -49.34 28.11 -25.13
N SER A 7 -49.00 27.29 -24.14
CA SER A 7 -47.63 27.26 -23.59
C SER A 7 -47.57 26.34 -22.36
N VAL A 8 -47.38 25.04 -22.61
CA VAL A 8 -46.84 24.12 -21.60
C VAL A 8 -45.34 24.04 -21.88
N ILE A 9 -44.55 24.79 -21.12
CA ILE A 9 -43.09 24.76 -21.19
C ILE A 9 -42.64 23.45 -20.52
N LEU A 10 -42.34 22.45 -21.35
CA LEU A 10 -41.71 21.20 -20.98
C LEU A 10 -40.23 21.49 -20.67
N ILE A 11 -39.89 21.71 -19.40
CA ILE A 11 -38.50 21.71 -18.92
C ILE A 11 -38.05 20.24 -18.90
N ALA A 12 -37.63 19.73 -20.05
CA ALA A 12 -36.88 18.48 -20.15
C ALA A 12 -35.48 18.77 -19.58
N GLY A 13 -35.29 18.47 -18.30
CA GLY A 13 -34.00 18.55 -17.63
C GLY A 13 -32.97 17.71 -18.39
N LEU A 14 -31.95 18.40 -18.91
CA LEU A 14 -30.73 17.81 -19.43
C LEU A 14 -30.04 17.03 -18.30
N MET A 15 -30.34 15.74 -18.17
CA MET A 15 -29.46 14.84 -17.46
C MET A 15 -28.22 14.65 -18.34
N VAL A 16 -27.18 15.42 -18.07
CA VAL A 16 -25.85 15.15 -18.59
C VAL A 16 -25.36 13.91 -17.85
N PRO A 17 -25.19 12.74 -18.51
CA PRO A 17 -24.53 11.62 -17.86
C PRO A 17 -23.10 12.07 -17.58
N SER A 18 -22.78 12.23 -16.30
CA SER A 18 -21.40 12.36 -15.88
C SER A 18 -20.73 11.02 -16.19
N ALA A 19 -19.97 10.97 -17.28
CA ALA A 19 -19.17 9.79 -17.60
C ALA A 19 -18.16 9.61 -16.45
N ILE A 20 -18.41 8.64 -15.59
CA ILE A 20 -17.42 8.22 -14.59
C ILE A 20 -16.32 7.54 -15.39
N ALA A 21 -15.23 8.26 -15.63
CA ALA A 21 -14.04 7.68 -16.22
C ALA A 21 -13.55 6.59 -15.26
N SER A 22 -13.50 5.34 -15.75
CA SER A 22 -12.83 4.28 -15.00
C SER A 22 -11.37 4.67 -14.83
N PRO A 23 -10.78 4.53 -13.63
CA PRO A 23 -9.37 4.81 -13.42
C PRO A 23 -8.53 3.97 -14.38
N ALA A 24 -7.50 4.61 -14.96
CA ALA A 24 -6.58 3.95 -15.88
C ALA A 24 -5.71 2.94 -15.13
N SER A 25 -5.12 1.97 -15.84
CA SER A 25 -4.14 1.07 -15.24
C SER A 25 -2.92 1.84 -14.75
N CYS A 26 -2.40 1.51 -13.56
CA CYS A 26 -1.15 2.10 -13.07
C CYS A 26 -0.01 1.78 -14.05
N GLY A 27 0.83 2.77 -14.37
CA GLY A 27 1.94 2.64 -15.30
C GLY A 27 3.29 2.78 -14.61
N THR A 28 4.35 2.20 -15.18
CA THR A 28 5.71 2.41 -14.67
C THR A 28 6.15 3.85 -14.93
N THR A 29 6.39 4.63 -13.87
CA THR A 29 6.79 6.04 -13.93
C THR A 29 7.35 6.49 -12.58
N HIS A 30 7.60 7.78 -12.39
CA HIS A 30 8.07 8.34 -11.13
C HIS A 30 6.91 8.57 -10.15
N TYR A 31 7.20 8.60 -8.85
CA TYR A 31 6.20 8.86 -7.81
C TYR A 31 5.51 10.23 -7.99
N SER A 32 6.23 11.20 -8.56
CA SER A 32 5.71 12.52 -8.95
C SER A 32 4.53 12.51 -9.93
N SER A 33 4.29 11.38 -10.61
CA SER A 33 3.13 11.18 -11.49
C SER A 33 1.90 10.65 -10.73
N TYR A 34 2.12 10.07 -9.56
CA TYR A 34 1.10 9.45 -8.72
C TYR A 34 0.55 10.43 -7.68
N ASP A 35 1.39 11.26 -7.07
CA ASP A 35 1.03 12.25 -6.04
C ASP A 35 0.44 13.57 -6.58
N VAL A 36 -0.02 13.54 -7.84
CA VAL A 36 -0.79 14.62 -8.42
C VAL A 36 -2.21 14.58 -7.87
N SER A 37 -2.71 15.71 -7.39
CA SER A 37 -4.06 15.84 -6.83
C SER A 37 -5.14 15.18 -7.72
N GLY A 38 -5.87 14.22 -7.15
CA GLY A 38 -6.97 13.51 -7.82
C GLY A 38 -6.53 12.38 -8.75
N PHE A 39 -5.23 12.06 -8.80
CA PHE A 39 -4.74 10.89 -9.52
C PHE A 39 -5.22 9.61 -8.83
N SER A 40 -5.62 8.64 -9.66
CA SER A 40 -5.95 7.29 -9.24
C SER A 40 -5.67 6.32 -10.38
N CYS A 41 -5.38 5.09 -10.04
CA CYS A 41 -5.12 4.05 -11.02
C CYS A 41 -5.45 2.66 -10.48
N THR A 42 -5.60 1.69 -11.37
CA THR A 42 -5.92 0.31 -11.00
C THR A 42 -4.78 -0.66 -11.29
N ILE A 43 -4.67 -1.68 -10.45
CA ILE A 43 -3.87 -2.88 -10.69
C ILE A 43 -4.73 -4.08 -10.34
N GLY A 44 -5.08 -4.88 -11.36
CA GLY A 44 -5.98 -6.02 -11.16
C GLY A 44 -7.31 -5.59 -10.56
N GLY A 45 -7.67 -6.20 -9.42
CA GLY A 45 -8.90 -5.90 -8.68
C GLY A 45 -8.80 -4.69 -7.73
N LEU A 46 -7.67 -3.99 -7.69
CA LEU A 46 -7.41 -2.92 -6.71
C LEU A 46 -7.38 -1.53 -7.36
N LEU A 47 -7.94 -0.55 -6.66
CA LEU A 47 -7.84 0.88 -6.93
C LEU A 47 -6.84 1.50 -5.95
N PHE A 48 -5.88 2.24 -6.47
CA PHE A 48 -4.91 3.01 -5.72
C PHE A 48 -5.15 4.50 -5.95
N ASP A 49 -5.24 5.28 -4.88
CA ASP A 49 -5.49 6.71 -4.89
C ASP A 49 -4.89 7.42 -3.66
N ASP A 50 -5.13 8.72 -3.55
CA ASP A 50 -4.69 9.58 -2.43
C ASP A 50 -3.19 9.51 -2.12
N PHE A 51 -2.38 9.49 -3.18
CA PHE A 51 -0.93 9.47 -3.06
C PHE A 51 -0.40 10.79 -2.49
N THR A 52 0.51 10.70 -1.52
CA THR A 52 1.19 11.86 -0.94
C THR A 52 2.64 11.54 -0.67
N PHE A 53 3.52 12.51 -0.92
CA PHE A 53 4.95 12.42 -0.68
C PHE A 53 5.43 13.49 0.29
N SER A 54 6.35 13.12 1.18
CA SER A 54 7.23 14.07 1.87
C SER A 54 8.58 13.44 2.14
N ASN A 55 9.61 14.28 2.24
CA ASN A 55 10.96 13.82 2.48
C ASN A 55 11.71 14.74 3.46
N SER A 56 12.72 14.17 4.10
CA SER A 56 13.69 14.91 4.88
C SER A 56 15.06 14.22 4.81
N ALA A 57 16.14 14.97 5.05
CA ALA A 57 17.48 14.41 5.05
C ALA A 57 18.44 15.27 5.87
N ASN A 58 19.49 14.64 6.38
CA ASN A 58 20.68 15.32 6.86
C ASN A 58 21.93 14.72 6.21
N PRO A 59 22.75 15.51 5.48
CA PRO A 59 22.54 16.91 5.13
C PRO A 59 21.34 17.11 4.18
N SER A 60 20.68 18.27 4.26
CA SER A 60 19.44 18.56 3.50
C SER A 60 19.61 18.55 1.98
N GLY A 61 20.84 18.63 1.47
CA GLY A 61 21.12 18.52 0.03
C GLY A 61 20.99 17.10 -0.53
N ASN A 62 20.85 16.10 0.34
CA ASN A 62 20.76 14.68 -0.04
C ASN A 62 19.32 14.16 -0.06
N THR A 63 18.31 15.02 0.07
CA THR A 63 16.91 14.60 -0.02
C THR A 63 16.61 13.94 -1.38
N ILE A 64 15.89 12.82 -1.37
CA ILE A 64 15.40 12.18 -2.59
C ILE A 64 14.07 12.82 -2.96
N ALA A 65 13.97 13.48 -4.11
CA ALA A 65 12.69 14.00 -4.60
C ALA A 65 11.78 12.85 -5.05
N ASP A 66 10.47 13.08 -5.11
CA ASP A 66 9.45 12.21 -5.72
C ASP A 66 9.80 11.79 -7.17
N THR A 67 10.42 12.68 -7.95
CA THR A 67 10.96 12.38 -9.29
C THR A 67 12.12 11.39 -9.27
N GLY A 68 12.75 11.18 -8.11
CA GLY A 68 13.84 10.23 -7.89
C GLY A 68 13.37 8.82 -7.52
N ILE A 69 12.07 8.63 -7.28
CA ILE A 69 11.48 7.35 -6.90
C ILE A 69 10.76 6.77 -8.11
N ASN A 70 11.27 5.67 -8.67
CA ASN A 70 10.60 4.94 -9.74
C ASN A 70 9.59 3.95 -9.16
N VAL A 71 8.35 4.05 -9.61
CA VAL A 71 7.22 3.19 -9.24
C VAL A 71 6.98 2.19 -10.36
N THR A 72 7.07 0.91 -10.04
CA THR A 72 6.74 -0.20 -10.94
C THR A 72 5.56 -0.98 -10.35
N PRO A 73 4.38 -0.99 -11.01
CA PRO A 73 3.26 -1.83 -10.62
C PRO A 73 3.63 -3.31 -10.58
N ILE A 74 3.23 -4.01 -9.51
CA ILE A 74 3.30 -5.46 -9.39
C ILE A 74 1.92 -6.00 -9.78
N THR A 75 1.85 -6.71 -10.91
CA THR A 75 0.57 -7.13 -11.52
C THR A 75 0.27 -8.62 -11.32
N THR A 76 0.90 -9.26 -10.33
CA THR A 76 0.65 -10.68 -10.01
C THR A 76 -0.80 -10.80 -9.53
N PRO A 77 -1.66 -11.58 -10.18
CA PRO A 77 -3.06 -11.68 -9.78
C PRO A 77 -3.22 -12.21 -8.36
N GLY A 78 -3.94 -11.47 -7.51
CA GLY A 78 -4.13 -11.78 -6.11
C GLY A 78 -2.95 -11.43 -5.21
N ASP A 79 -1.94 -10.73 -5.72
CA ASP A 79 -0.81 -10.18 -4.97
C ASP A 79 -0.31 -8.88 -5.64
N GLU A 80 -1.26 -7.99 -5.94
CA GLU A 80 -1.01 -6.74 -6.63
C GLU A 80 -0.40 -5.68 -5.70
N GLY A 81 0.35 -4.72 -6.25
CA GLY A 81 0.93 -3.65 -5.45
C GLY A 81 1.97 -2.82 -6.20
N PHE A 82 2.95 -2.30 -5.47
CA PHE A 82 4.01 -1.46 -6.02
C PHE A 82 5.39 -1.90 -5.57
N GLN A 83 6.35 -1.79 -6.50
CA GLN A 83 7.76 -1.73 -6.20
C GLN A 83 8.25 -0.30 -6.37
N PHE A 84 8.79 0.27 -5.30
CA PHE A 84 9.47 1.56 -5.29
C PHE A 84 10.97 1.30 -5.42
N SER A 85 11.60 1.95 -6.40
CA SER A 85 13.05 1.93 -6.53
C SER A 85 13.62 3.33 -6.46
N MET A 86 14.66 3.49 -5.65
CA MET A 86 15.31 4.76 -5.35
C MET A 86 16.80 4.57 -5.17
N GLY A 87 17.56 5.66 -5.21
CA GLY A 87 19.01 5.65 -4.97
C GLY A 87 19.36 6.05 -3.55
N SER A 88 18.68 5.52 -2.53
CA SER A 88 18.96 5.88 -1.13
C SER A 88 20.31 5.32 -0.73
N LEU A 89 21.24 6.23 -0.44
CA LEU A 89 22.61 5.96 -0.03
C LEU A 89 23.04 7.04 0.95
N VAL A 90 23.14 6.65 2.20
CA VAL A 90 23.66 7.48 3.27
C VAL A 90 25.06 7.01 3.61
N THR A 91 25.95 7.97 3.76
CA THR A 91 27.35 7.74 4.15
C THR A 91 27.63 8.49 5.44
N GLY A 92 28.34 7.83 6.35
CA GLY A 92 28.85 8.47 7.56
C GLY A 92 29.90 9.53 7.21
N ASP A 93 29.89 10.63 7.96
CA ASP A 93 30.97 11.63 7.94
C ASP A 93 31.83 11.58 9.23
N GLY A 94 31.52 10.65 10.13
CA GLY A 94 32.19 10.41 11.41
C GLY A 94 31.95 11.44 12.49
N SER A 95 31.11 12.45 12.24
CA SER A 95 30.87 13.57 13.15
C SER A 95 29.40 13.82 13.44
N ALA A 96 28.52 13.60 12.47
CA ALA A 96 27.09 13.87 12.54
C ALA A 96 26.26 12.63 12.20
N TYR A 97 25.00 12.68 12.64
CA TYR A 97 23.97 11.74 12.24
C TYR A 97 23.49 12.11 10.84
N ASN A 98 23.79 11.29 9.84
CA ASN A 98 23.33 11.49 8.47
C ASN A 98 22.16 10.57 8.19
N PHE A 99 21.15 11.06 7.47
CA PHE A 99 19.97 10.27 7.13
C PHE A 99 19.28 10.76 5.87
N GLN A 100 18.46 9.88 5.30
CA GLN A 100 17.46 10.11 4.28
C GLN A 100 16.17 9.45 4.77
N ASP A 101 15.10 10.21 4.76
CA ASP A 101 13.78 9.82 5.26
C ASP A 101 12.72 10.19 4.21
N GLU A 102 11.99 9.18 3.73
CA GLU A 102 10.92 9.32 2.76
C GLU A 102 9.62 8.75 3.28
N ILE A 103 8.57 9.58 3.28
CA ILE A 103 7.22 9.19 3.64
C ILE A 103 6.36 9.11 2.38
N LEU A 104 5.85 7.91 2.09
CA LEU A 104 4.90 7.63 1.02
C LEU A 104 3.55 7.28 1.63
N LEU A 105 2.49 8.01 1.26
CA LEU A 105 1.12 7.66 1.64
C LEU A 105 0.32 7.31 0.41
N PHE A 106 -0.60 6.37 0.54
CA PHE A 106 -1.59 6.07 -0.48
C PHE A 106 -2.72 5.23 0.12
N HIS A 107 -3.84 5.21 -0.58
CA HIS A 107 -5.01 4.44 -0.24
C HIS A 107 -5.24 3.34 -1.27
N VAL A 108 -5.63 2.16 -0.79
CA VAL A 108 -5.90 0.98 -1.62
C VAL A 108 -7.31 0.50 -1.32
N SER A 109 -8.10 0.21 -2.35
CA SER A 109 -9.44 -0.36 -2.20
C SER A 109 -9.76 -1.43 -3.23
N THR A 110 -10.63 -2.38 -2.89
CA THR A 110 -11.08 -3.42 -3.80
C THR A 110 -12.18 -2.89 -4.72
N THR A 111 -12.05 -3.12 -6.02
CA THR A 111 -13.01 -2.69 -7.06
C THR A 111 -14.06 -3.75 -7.36
N ASP A 112 -13.73 -5.02 -7.10
CA ASP A 112 -14.57 -6.20 -7.36
C ASP A 112 -15.40 -6.64 -6.15
N GLY A 113 -15.30 -5.89 -5.04
CA GLY A 113 -16.00 -6.16 -3.80
C GLY A 113 -15.39 -7.27 -2.95
N SER A 114 -14.25 -7.84 -3.37
CA SER A 114 -13.45 -8.78 -2.60
C SER A 114 -12.92 -8.16 -1.31
N THR A 115 -12.30 -8.97 -0.47
CA THR A 115 -11.66 -8.51 0.77
C THR A 115 -10.15 -8.61 0.66
N LEU A 116 -9.46 -7.60 1.16
CA LEU A 116 -8.03 -7.62 1.43
C LEU A 116 -7.76 -8.56 2.60
N THR A 117 -6.79 -9.45 2.42
CA THR A 117 -6.50 -10.56 3.34
C THR A 117 -5.07 -10.57 3.85
N ASN A 118 -4.13 -10.00 3.08
CA ASN A 118 -2.73 -9.91 3.48
C ASN A 118 -2.13 -8.61 2.95
N LEU A 119 -1.22 -8.04 3.74
CA LEU A 119 -0.35 -6.93 3.42
C LEU A 119 1.08 -7.40 3.62
N THR A 120 1.88 -7.37 2.55
CA THR A 120 3.28 -7.81 2.59
C THR A 120 4.22 -6.65 2.31
N LEU A 121 5.29 -6.54 3.10
CA LEU A 121 6.36 -5.58 2.95
C LEU A 121 7.68 -6.32 2.71
N TYR A 122 8.44 -5.85 1.73
CA TYR A 122 9.82 -6.29 1.51
C TYR A 122 10.71 -5.09 1.22
N PHE A 123 11.97 -5.19 1.64
CA PHE A 123 13.02 -4.26 1.23
C PHE A 123 14.37 -4.97 1.08
N ASN A 124 15.30 -4.31 0.41
CA ASN A 124 16.68 -4.79 0.24
C ASN A 124 17.72 -3.93 0.98
N GLY A 125 17.29 -3.29 2.09
CA GLY A 125 18.17 -2.46 2.90
C GLY A 125 19.46 -3.19 3.26
N SER A 126 20.57 -2.47 3.27
CA SER A 126 21.86 -3.01 3.68
C SER A 126 22.71 -1.91 4.31
N GLN A 127 23.64 -2.32 5.17
CA GLN A 127 24.47 -1.37 5.89
C GLN A 127 25.89 -1.89 6.18
N THR A 128 26.78 -0.95 6.48
CA THR A 128 28.10 -1.21 7.06
C THR A 128 28.33 -0.33 8.29
N GLY A 129 29.11 -0.85 9.24
CA GLY A 129 29.51 -0.09 10.43
C GLY A 129 28.31 0.31 11.29
N THR A 130 28.09 1.62 11.47
CA THR A 130 26.96 2.18 12.21
C THR A 130 25.75 2.53 11.34
N GLY A 131 25.70 2.03 10.11
CA GLY A 131 24.56 2.21 9.24
C GLY A 131 23.31 1.48 9.75
N ALA A 132 22.14 2.04 9.47
CA ALA A 132 20.86 1.44 9.74
C ALA A 132 19.89 1.76 8.60
N THR A 133 19.08 0.78 8.24
CA THR A 133 17.99 0.93 7.28
C THR A 133 16.72 0.37 7.90
N ASN A 134 15.61 1.05 7.70
CA ASN A 134 14.31 0.56 8.13
C ASN A 134 13.21 1.04 7.19
N VAL A 135 12.17 0.23 7.07
CA VAL A 135 10.90 0.67 6.49
C VAL A 135 9.81 0.28 7.45
N THR A 136 9.05 1.27 7.89
CA THR A 136 7.89 1.10 8.76
C THR A 136 6.64 1.44 7.99
N GLU A 137 5.70 0.51 7.93
CA GLU A 137 4.41 0.73 7.26
C GLU A 137 3.29 0.70 8.29
N ASN A 138 2.68 1.86 8.52
CA ASN A 138 1.47 1.99 9.30
C ASN A 138 0.27 1.86 8.37
N TYR A 139 -0.73 1.08 8.78
CA TYR A 139 -1.94 0.89 7.98
C TYR A 139 -3.21 1.09 8.82
N CYS A 140 -4.29 1.46 8.14
CA CYS A 140 -5.63 1.54 8.70
C CYS A 140 -6.66 0.88 7.78
N LEU A 141 -7.36 -0.13 8.29
CA LEU A 141 -8.41 -0.86 7.57
C LEU A 141 -9.70 -0.04 7.46
N ASN A 142 -10.31 -0.07 6.28
CA ASN A 142 -11.61 0.56 5.97
C ASN A 142 -11.66 2.05 6.30
N ALA A 143 -10.55 2.76 6.11
CA ALA A 143 -10.43 4.18 6.36
C ALA A 143 -9.81 4.91 5.16
N THR A 144 -10.05 6.20 5.10
CA THR A 144 -9.49 7.11 4.08
C THR A 144 -8.35 7.97 4.62
N THR A 145 -7.89 7.70 5.85
CA THR A 145 -6.76 8.38 6.49
C THR A 145 -6.30 7.56 7.69
N LEU A 146 -5.05 7.76 8.13
CA LEU A 146 -4.56 7.21 9.40
C LEU A 146 -5.09 7.94 10.63
N VAL A 147 -5.53 9.21 10.47
CA VAL A 147 -6.00 10.01 11.60
C VAL A 147 -7.32 9.45 12.14
N GLY A 148 -7.35 9.10 13.43
CA GLY A 148 -8.54 8.55 14.07
C GLY A 148 -8.79 7.07 13.76
N CYS A 149 -7.80 6.35 13.23
CA CYS A 149 -7.92 4.91 13.04
C CYS A 149 -8.21 4.20 14.37
N SER A 150 -9.24 3.36 14.39
CA SER A 150 -9.58 2.57 15.58
C SER A 150 -8.50 1.52 15.83
N SER A 151 -8.20 1.23 17.10
CA SER A 151 -7.13 0.28 17.47
C SER A 151 -7.35 -1.15 16.96
N GLY A 152 -8.58 -1.51 16.57
CA GLY A 152 -8.90 -2.80 15.96
C GLY A 152 -8.66 -2.85 14.44
N ASN A 153 -8.48 -1.70 13.80
CA ASN A 153 -8.27 -1.54 12.36
C ASN A 153 -6.88 -0.99 12.03
N ALA A 154 -6.14 -0.51 13.04
CA ALA A 154 -4.78 -0.01 12.89
C ALA A 154 -3.76 -1.13 13.10
N GLY A 155 -2.64 -1.04 12.40
CA GLY A 155 -1.48 -1.87 12.68
C GLY A 155 -0.23 -1.34 12.02
N GLN A 156 0.85 -2.11 12.16
CA GLN A 156 2.15 -1.79 11.62
C GLN A 156 2.86 -3.08 11.20
N ILE A 157 3.55 -3.02 10.06
CA ILE A 157 4.57 -4.01 9.67
C ILE A 157 5.90 -3.27 9.45
N LYS A 158 7.02 -3.95 9.68
CA LYS A 158 8.33 -3.31 9.53
C LYS A 158 9.40 -4.27 9.04
N VAL A 159 10.37 -3.72 8.33
CA VAL A 159 11.59 -4.40 7.90
C VAL A 159 12.80 -3.55 8.29
N THR A 160 13.90 -4.18 8.71
CA THR A 160 15.06 -3.48 9.28
C THR A 160 16.36 -4.18 8.93
N ASP A 161 17.45 -3.43 8.84
CA ASP A 161 18.82 -3.94 8.89
C ASP A 161 19.70 -2.85 9.52
N PRO A 162 20.23 -3.04 10.75
CA PRO A 162 20.33 -4.28 11.54
C PRO A 162 19.29 -4.43 12.68
N PRO A 163 19.01 -5.67 13.16
CA PRO A 163 19.37 -6.94 12.55
C PRO A 163 18.57 -7.15 11.26
N PRO A 164 19.10 -7.92 10.29
CA PRO A 164 18.49 -8.08 8.99
C PRO A 164 17.15 -8.83 9.08
N SER A 165 16.09 -8.15 8.67
CA SER A 165 14.73 -8.65 8.51
C SER A 165 14.17 -8.00 7.25
N PHE A 166 14.23 -8.72 6.14
CA PHE A 166 13.94 -8.17 4.80
C PHE A 166 12.49 -8.27 4.37
N ASN A 167 11.68 -9.01 5.12
CA ASN A 167 10.28 -9.24 4.79
C ASN A 167 9.46 -9.30 6.09
N ASP A 168 8.29 -8.67 6.04
CA ASP A 168 7.27 -8.75 7.06
C ASP A 168 5.90 -8.77 6.40
N GLN A 169 4.91 -9.36 7.06
CA GLN A 169 3.55 -9.46 6.53
C GLN A 169 2.53 -9.54 7.64
N VAL A 170 1.31 -9.14 7.35
CA VAL A 170 0.20 -9.22 8.29
C VAL A 170 -1.07 -9.70 7.61
N LEU A 171 -1.75 -10.63 8.29
CA LEU A 171 -3.08 -11.06 7.89
C LEU A 171 -4.10 -10.00 8.29
N LEU A 172 -4.81 -9.47 7.30
CA LEU A 172 -5.82 -8.46 7.50
C LEU A 172 -7.14 -9.15 7.88
N GLY A 173 -7.52 -9.04 9.15
CA GLY A 173 -8.80 -9.54 9.65
C GLY A 173 -9.98 -8.65 9.25
N GLY A 174 -11.20 -9.14 9.44
CA GLY A 174 -12.40 -8.28 9.47
C GLY A 174 -13.01 -7.90 8.12
N GLY A 175 -12.61 -8.55 7.02
CA GLY A 175 -13.22 -8.31 5.71
C GLY A 175 -12.94 -6.91 5.16
N ALA A 176 -11.71 -6.42 5.36
CA ALA A 176 -11.28 -5.12 4.89
C ALA A 176 -11.46 -4.99 3.37
N LYS A 177 -12.09 -3.90 2.93
CA LYS A 177 -12.23 -3.55 1.51
C LYS A 177 -11.31 -2.41 1.11
N SER A 178 -10.77 -1.70 2.08
CA SER A 178 -9.73 -0.71 1.84
C SER A 178 -8.70 -0.67 2.94
N VAL A 179 -7.52 -0.16 2.61
CA VAL A 179 -6.40 0.06 3.51
C VAL A 179 -5.81 1.42 3.16
N TYR A 180 -5.68 2.29 4.15
CA TYR A 180 -4.86 3.49 4.05
C TYR A 180 -3.47 3.19 4.58
N VAL A 181 -2.43 3.56 3.84
CA VAL A 181 -1.04 3.22 4.16
C VAL A 181 -0.20 4.49 4.31
N SER A 182 0.65 4.51 5.32
CA SER A 182 1.80 5.42 5.39
C SER A 182 3.05 4.58 5.57
N LYS A 183 3.94 4.69 4.60
CA LYS A 183 5.23 4.05 4.57
C LYS A 183 6.30 5.09 4.87
N ASP A 184 7.09 4.80 5.89
CA ASP A 184 8.24 5.58 6.36
C ASP A 184 9.49 4.78 6.02
N ILE A 185 10.34 5.32 5.14
CA ILE A 185 11.56 4.70 4.62
C ILE A 185 12.73 5.52 5.14
N ASP A 186 13.55 4.92 6.00
CA ASP A 186 14.68 5.60 6.61
C ASP A 186 15.97 4.82 6.37
N ALA A 187 16.99 5.53 5.88
CA ALA A 187 18.35 5.08 5.83
C ALA A 187 19.21 6.08 6.58
N ALA A 188 20.08 5.61 7.47
CA ALA A 188 20.86 6.47 8.32
C ALA A 188 22.26 5.92 8.60
N ALA A 189 23.22 6.81 8.77
CA ALA A 189 24.54 6.53 9.32
C ALA A 189 24.70 7.29 10.64
N LEU A 190 24.85 6.55 11.74
CA LEU A 190 24.94 7.15 13.08
C LEU A 190 26.23 7.98 13.27
N ALA A 191 26.14 8.98 14.14
CA ALA A 191 27.31 9.75 14.55
C ALA A 191 28.38 8.85 15.18
N GLY A 192 29.66 9.17 14.92
CA GLY A 192 30.79 8.36 15.38
C GLY A 192 31.14 7.17 14.48
N GLY A 193 30.47 7.02 13.34
CA GLY A 193 30.85 6.06 12.29
C GLY A 193 32.15 6.42 11.55
N THR A 194 32.55 5.59 10.60
CA THR A 194 33.75 5.85 9.78
C THR A 194 33.41 6.69 8.55
N ALA A 195 34.08 7.83 8.38
CA ALA A 195 33.89 8.72 7.22
C ALA A 195 34.40 8.08 5.91
N CYS A 196 33.68 8.29 4.81
CA CYS A 196 34.13 7.84 3.49
C CYS A 196 35.35 8.64 3.00
N SER A 197 36.43 7.92 2.68
CA SER A 197 37.64 8.47 2.08
C SER A 197 38.30 7.42 1.18
N PRO A 198 39.05 7.82 0.14
CA PRO A 198 39.70 6.87 -0.77
C PRO A 198 40.57 5.86 0.00
N GLY A 199 40.29 4.57 -0.17
CA GLY A 199 41.02 3.48 0.50
C GLY A 199 40.58 3.15 1.93
N VAL A 200 39.51 3.79 2.44
CA VAL A 200 38.95 3.53 3.77
C VAL A 200 37.53 2.99 3.63
N SER A 201 37.25 1.83 4.23
CA SER A 201 35.88 1.33 4.38
C SER A 201 35.11 2.26 5.30
N CYS A 202 33.96 2.75 4.85
CA CYS A 202 33.13 3.67 5.62
C CYS A 202 31.78 3.05 5.97
N ASP A 203 31.07 3.76 6.84
CA ASP A 203 29.77 3.36 7.33
C ASP A 203 28.72 3.85 6.34
N THR A 204 27.90 2.94 5.86
CA THR A 204 26.89 3.24 4.86
C THR A 204 25.56 2.60 5.22
N ALA A 205 24.48 3.22 4.77
CA ALA A 205 23.15 2.64 4.75
C ALA A 205 22.57 2.84 3.36
N HIS A 206 21.99 1.80 2.78
CA HIS A 206 21.53 1.82 1.41
C HIS A 206 20.24 1.03 1.24
N ILE A 207 19.24 1.65 0.60
CA ILE A 207 17.97 1.04 0.22
C ILE A 207 17.76 1.35 -1.27
N SER A 208 17.52 0.32 -2.09
CA SER A 208 17.20 0.56 -3.51
C SER A 208 15.88 -0.01 -3.99
N ILE A 209 15.29 -0.91 -3.23
CA ILE A 209 14.00 -1.53 -3.52
C ILE A 209 13.21 -1.62 -2.23
N VAL A 210 11.98 -1.11 -2.29
CA VAL A 210 10.93 -1.37 -1.31
C VAL A 210 9.70 -1.83 -2.08
N SER A 211 9.14 -2.98 -1.73
CA SER A 211 7.92 -3.48 -2.37
C SER A 211 6.81 -3.69 -1.35
N ASN A 212 5.60 -3.38 -1.76
CA ASN A 212 4.40 -3.57 -0.96
C ASN A 212 3.31 -4.18 -1.82
N THR A 213 2.79 -5.32 -1.38
CA THR A 213 1.74 -6.06 -2.08
C THR A 213 0.56 -6.37 -1.19
N PHE A 214 -0.59 -6.52 -1.82
CA PHE A 214 -1.89 -6.70 -1.20
C PHE A 214 -2.53 -7.95 -1.79
N THR A 215 -2.78 -8.95 -0.94
CA THR A 215 -3.56 -10.12 -1.35
C THR A 215 -5.03 -9.85 -1.16
N HIS A 216 -5.82 -10.03 -2.23
CA HIS A 216 -7.27 -9.95 -2.19
C HIS A 216 -7.93 -11.20 -2.76
N GLY A 217 -9.17 -11.43 -2.34
CA GLY A 217 -9.97 -12.53 -2.86
C GLY A 217 -11.25 -12.74 -2.06
N SER A 218 -12.10 -13.63 -2.56
CA SER A 218 -13.22 -14.13 -1.79
C SER A 218 -12.69 -15.07 -0.71
N VAL A 219 -12.69 -14.63 0.55
CA VAL A 219 -12.57 -15.57 1.68
C VAL A 219 -13.68 -16.61 1.50
N PRO A 220 -13.39 -17.92 1.38
CA PRO A 220 -14.44 -18.92 1.24
C PRO A 220 -15.40 -18.78 2.41
N GLU A 221 -16.61 -18.33 2.12
CA GLU A 221 -17.61 -18.11 3.16
C GLU A 221 -17.91 -19.44 3.87
N PRO A 222 -18.18 -19.42 5.19
CA PRO A 222 -18.41 -20.62 5.99
C PRO A 222 -19.63 -21.47 5.57
N TRP A 223 -20.35 -21.11 4.51
CA TRP A 223 -21.38 -21.94 3.90
C TRP A 223 -20.87 -23.32 3.50
N SER A 224 -19.59 -23.46 3.11
CA SER A 224 -18.99 -24.79 2.88
C SER A 224 -19.01 -25.64 4.16
N MET A 225 -18.76 -25.02 5.33
CA MET A 225 -18.86 -25.70 6.63
C MET A 225 -20.32 -25.97 7.02
N VAL A 226 -21.26 -25.08 6.68
CA VAL A 226 -22.70 -25.32 6.89
C VAL A 226 -23.20 -26.46 5.99
N LEU A 227 -22.72 -26.58 4.77
CA LEU A 227 -23.12 -27.61 3.80
C LEU A 227 -22.51 -28.98 4.17
N VAL A 228 -21.24 -28.99 4.60
CA VAL A 228 -20.60 -30.20 5.16
C VAL A 228 -21.25 -30.60 6.49
N GLY A 229 -21.52 -29.64 7.38
CA GLY A 229 -22.18 -29.88 8.66
C GLY A 229 -23.61 -30.38 8.51
N SER A 230 -24.41 -29.78 7.63
CA SER A 230 -25.77 -30.25 7.32
C SER A 230 -25.77 -31.60 6.59
N GLY A 231 -24.80 -31.86 5.72
CA GLY A 231 -24.60 -33.17 5.10
C GLY A 231 -24.34 -34.28 6.13
N LEU A 232 -23.48 -34.04 7.12
CA LEU A 232 -23.18 -35.00 8.19
C LEU A 232 -24.38 -35.24 9.12
N VAL A 233 -25.16 -34.19 9.44
CA VAL A 233 -26.41 -34.33 10.20
C VAL A 233 -27.45 -35.13 9.40
N GLY A 234 -27.59 -34.86 8.10
CA GLY A 234 -28.49 -35.59 7.20
C GLY A 234 -28.16 -37.08 7.11
N VAL A 235 -26.87 -37.42 6.95
CA VAL A 235 -26.39 -38.82 6.96
C VAL A 235 -26.62 -39.48 8.33
N GLY A 236 -26.42 -38.74 9.43
CA GLY A 236 -26.69 -39.21 10.78
C GLY A 236 -28.17 -39.56 11.01
N MET A 237 -29.09 -38.73 10.52
CA MET A 237 -30.54 -38.98 10.60
C MET A 237 -31.00 -40.17 9.76
N LEU A 238 -30.46 -40.31 8.53
CA LEU A 238 -30.77 -41.46 7.65
C LEU A 238 -30.32 -42.79 8.26
N ARG A 239 -29.21 -42.81 8.99
CA ARG A 239 -28.71 -44.02 9.68
C ARG A 239 -29.59 -44.43 10.86
N ARG A 240 -30.26 -43.46 11.51
CA ARG A 240 -31.22 -43.73 12.59
C ARG A 240 -32.55 -44.26 12.05
N TYR A 241 -32.98 -43.79 10.88
CA TYR A 241 -34.21 -44.25 10.23
C TYR A 241 -34.14 -45.71 9.76
N ARG A 242 -32.96 -46.21 9.33
CA ARG A 242 -32.79 -47.62 8.89
C ARG A 242 -32.65 -48.64 10.04
N ARG A 243 -32.60 -48.20 11.30
CA ARG A 243 -32.45 -49.08 12.48
C ARG A 243 -33.77 -49.34 13.23
N ASN A 244 -34.84 -48.65 12.84
CA ASN A 244 -36.23 -48.93 13.24
C ASN A 244 -36.96 -49.57 12.06
#